data_AF-A0A2V8TA02-F1
#
_entry.id   AF-A0A2V8TA02-F1
#
_cell.length_a   1.000
_cell.length_b   1.000
_cell.length_c   1.000
_cell.angle_alpha   90.00
_cell.angle_beta   90.00
_cell.angle_gamma   90.00
#
_symmetry.space_group_name_H-M   'P 1'
#
loop_
_entity.id
_entity.type
_entity.pdbx_description
1 polymer ?
#
loop_
_entity_poly.entity_id
_entity_poly.type
_entity_poly.pdbx_seq_one_letter_code
_entity_poly.pdbx_strand_id
1 'polypeptide(L)'
;VLASVFPVLGLSFFGRYPAVYVFADLLFASVVLGGAVALIIGALSVGGALHGRAGKAGFFALGVWHALVQGGVPFLLARRGDWRSWVAALAAVLVFWFAGNWLVAKLKFRANLAVVWLAYGLALLGIPFVIWGEPSRYLDMWTARFIVAILLGGLMSSVSLGWYFAVSLAFNGHNEQAGGAARIERFKEFMRVRLTANSLTAYVIGFDEPRMHGYELRPRVIDVFELKV
;
A
#
# COMPACT_ATOMS: atom_id res chain seq x y z
N VAL A 1 12.14 1.42 17.02
CA VAL A 1 12.84 1.63 18.31
C VAL A 1 11.91 2.24 19.34
N LEU A 2 11.28 3.40 19.10
CA LEU A 2 10.31 3.97 20.06
C LEU A 2 9.11 3.05 20.33
N ALA A 3 8.44 2.52 19.29
CA ALA A 3 7.25 1.66 19.47
C ALA A 3 7.48 0.36 20.28
N SER A 4 8.70 -0.18 20.28
CA SER A 4 9.08 -1.37 21.05
C SER A 4 9.64 -1.07 22.45
N VAL A 5 10.03 0.18 22.72
CA VAL A 5 10.57 0.62 24.02
C VAL A 5 9.44 1.10 24.96
N PHE A 6 8.33 1.59 24.43
CA PHE A 6 7.20 2.10 25.20
C PHE A 6 6.49 1.08 26.11
N PRO A 7 6.26 -0.19 25.72
CA PRO A 7 5.64 -1.18 26.62
C PRO A 7 6.51 -1.48 27.85
N VAL A 8 7.83 -1.56 27.63
CA VAL A 8 8.83 -1.84 28.68
C VAL A 8 8.94 -0.65 29.64
N LEU A 9 8.97 0.59 29.13
CA LEU A 9 8.98 1.79 29.96
C LEU A 9 7.63 2.03 30.66
N GLY A 10 6.50 1.75 30.02
CA GLY A 10 5.16 1.89 30.61
C GLY A 10 4.93 0.96 31.80
N LEU A 11 5.45 -0.28 31.73
CA LEU A 11 5.50 -1.19 32.88
C LEU A 11 6.51 -0.72 33.95
N SER A 12 7.64 -0.14 33.54
CA SER A 12 8.66 0.38 34.48
C SER A 12 8.23 1.66 35.22
N PHE A 13 7.25 2.40 34.68
CA PHE A 13 6.67 3.61 35.28
C PHE A 13 5.23 3.40 35.78
N PHE A 14 4.81 2.14 35.97
CA PHE A 14 3.50 1.78 36.47
C PHE A 14 3.23 2.49 37.82
N GLY A 15 2.15 3.27 37.90
CA GLY A 15 1.79 4.08 39.07
C GLY A 15 2.24 5.55 39.05
N ARG A 16 3.05 6.00 38.07
CA ARG A 16 3.43 7.43 37.92
C ARG A 16 2.58 8.22 36.94
N TYR A 17 1.98 7.55 35.96
CA TYR A 17 1.11 8.16 34.96
C TYR A 17 -0.28 7.55 35.03
N PRO A 18 -1.35 8.32 34.74
CA PRO A 18 -2.70 7.78 34.60
C PRO A 18 -2.72 6.57 33.64
N ALA A 19 -3.36 5.48 34.06
CA ALA A 19 -3.40 4.21 33.31
C ALA A 19 -3.91 4.38 31.86
N VAL A 20 -4.73 5.41 31.62
CA VAL A 20 -5.23 5.76 30.28
C VAL A 20 -4.11 6.04 29.27
N TYR A 21 -3.00 6.65 29.69
CA TYR A 21 -1.88 6.95 28.78
C TYR A 21 -1.11 5.69 28.41
N VAL A 22 -0.85 4.82 29.39
CA VAL A 22 -0.18 3.52 29.14
C VAL A 22 -1.04 2.65 28.22
N PHE A 23 -2.35 2.60 28.46
CA PHE A 23 -3.27 1.87 27.59
C PHE A 23 -3.30 2.44 26.16
N ALA A 24 -3.38 3.77 26.01
CA ALA A 24 -3.36 4.43 24.71
C ALA A 24 -2.05 4.16 23.94
N ASP A 25 -0.91 4.19 24.62
CA ASP A 25 0.40 3.90 24.04
C ASP A 25 0.52 2.44 23.60
N LEU A 26 0.04 1.50 24.42
CA LEU A 26 0.02 0.08 24.09
C LEU A 26 -0.90 -0.21 22.90
N LEU A 27 -2.08 0.40 22.86
CA LEU A 27 -3.01 0.28 21.73
C LEU A 27 -2.39 0.85 20.45
N PHE A 28 -1.82 2.06 20.52
CA PHE A 28 -1.14 2.69 19.39
C PHE A 28 0.02 1.83 18.88
N ALA A 29 0.89 1.36 19.77
CA ALA A 29 2.01 0.50 19.40
C ALA A 29 1.53 -0.81 18.78
N SER A 30 0.47 -1.42 19.32
CA SER A 30 -0.11 -2.66 18.77
C SER A 30 -0.68 -2.46 17.37
N VAL A 31 -1.38 -1.35 17.12
CA VAL A 31 -1.93 -1.03 15.79
C VAL A 31 -0.80 -0.77 14.79
N VAL A 32 0.22 0.01 15.17
CA VAL A 32 1.33 0.36 14.28
C VAL A 32 2.19 -0.87 13.96
N LEU A 33 2.60 -1.63 14.98
CA LEU A 33 3.43 -2.81 14.80
C LEU A 33 2.65 -3.96 14.16
N GLY A 34 1.42 -4.19 14.62
CA GLY A 34 0.53 -5.21 14.05
C GLY A 34 0.21 -4.93 12.59
N GLY A 35 -0.07 -3.68 12.23
CA GLY A 35 -0.28 -3.26 10.84
C GLY A 35 0.97 -3.49 9.98
N ALA A 36 2.15 -3.09 10.47
CA ALA A 36 3.41 -3.33 9.77
C ALA A 36 3.68 -4.82 9.54
N VAL A 37 3.50 -5.65 10.59
CA VAL A 37 3.66 -7.10 10.50
C VAL A 37 2.63 -7.70 9.53
N ALA A 38 1.38 -7.26 9.55
CA ALA A 38 0.34 -7.73 8.64
C ALA A 38 0.69 -7.43 7.16
N LEU A 39 1.22 -6.23 6.87
CA LEU A 39 1.68 -5.88 5.52
C LEU A 39 2.84 -6.77 5.06
N ILE A 40 3.81 -7.02 5.94
CA ILE A 40 4.96 -7.90 5.64
C ILE A 40 4.50 -9.35 5.40
N ILE A 41 3.62 -9.86 6.26
CA ILE A 41 3.05 -11.20 6.11
C ILE A 41 2.25 -11.28 4.82
N GLY A 42 1.40 -10.29 4.52
CA GLY A 42 0.63 -10.24 3.27
C GLY A 42 1.51 -10.28 2.03
N ALA A 43 2.62 -9.53 2.04
CA ALA A 43 3.59 -9.57 0.95
C ALA A 43 4.21 -10.97 0.76
N LEU A 44 4.51 -11.66 1.86
CA LEU A 44 5.09 -13.01 1.83
C LEU A 44 4.08 -14.10 1.44
N SER A 45 2.91 -14.10 2.07
CA SER A 45 1.92 -15.16 1.98
C SER A 45 1.05 -15.06 0.74
N VAL A 46 0.86 -13.86 0.21
CA VAL A 46 0.05 -13.59 -0.99
C VAL A 46 0.95 -13.20 -2.15
N GLY A 47 1.79 -12.16 -1.99
CA GLY A 47 2.68 -11.70 -3.06
C GLY A 47 3.74 -12.74 -3.46
N GLY A 48 4.41 -13.33 -2.46
CA GLY A 48 5.46 -14.33 -2.64
C GLY A 48 4.97 -15.79 -2.70
N ALA A 49 3.65 -16.04 -2.71
CA ALA A 49 3.08 -17.39 -2.57
C ALA A 49 3.64 -18.39 -3.59
N LEU A 50 3.69 -17.96 -4.86
CA LEU A 50 4.10 -18.76 -6.02
C LEU A 50 5.61 -18.70 -6.30
N HIS A 51 6.38 -18.02 -5.45
CA HIS A 51 7.81 -17.80 -5.67
C HIS A 51 8.67 -18.77 -4.87
N GLY A 52 9.86 -19.09 -5.40
CA GLY A 52 10.91 -19.77 -4.67
C GLY A 52 11.50 -18.92 -3.54
N ARG A 53 12.48 -19.45 -2.80
CA ARG A 53 13.08 -18.79 -1.62
C ARG A 53 13.58 -17.37 -1.91
N ALA A 54 14.27 -17.17 -3.03
CA ALA A 54 14.79 -15.86 -3.43
C ALA A 54 13.68 -14.84 -3.72
N GLY A 55 12.62 -15.25 -4.43
CA GLY A 55 11.47 -14.37 -4.70
C GLY A 55 10.69 -14.04 -3.43
N LYS A 56 10.51 -15.00 -2.51
CA LYS A 56 9.93 -14.74 -1.18
C LYS A 56 10.75 -13.74 -0.36
N ALA A 57 12.08 -13.85 -0.38
CA ALA A 57 12.96 -12.87 0.26
C ALA A 57 12.79 -11.47 -0.37
N GLY A 58 12.63 -11.40 -1.70
CA GLY A 58 12.29 -10.15 -2.39
C GLY A 58 10.96 -9.56 -1.92
N PHE A 59 9.90 -10.36 -1.85
CA PHE A 59 8.59 -9.91 -1.36
C PHE A 59 8.60 -9.52 0.13
N PHE A 60 9.39 -10.20 0.96
CA PHE A 60 9.64 -9.76 2.32
C PHE A 60 10.25 -8.35 2.35
N ALA A 61 11.29 -8.09 1.55
CA ALA A 61 11.91 -6.78 1.46
C ALA A 61 10.92 -5.71 0.96
N LEU A 62 10.11 -6.03 -0.05
CA LEU A 62 9.04 -5.13 -0.53
C LEU A 62 7.99 -4.86 0.57
N GLY A 63 7.59 -5.88 1.32
CA GLY A 63 6.65 -5.75 2.44
C GLY A 63 7.21 -4.89 3.58
N VAL A 64 8.48 -5.09 3.95
CA VAL A 64 9.17 -4.28 4.96
C VAL A 64 9.26 -2.83 4.51
N TRP A 65 9.65 -2.60 3.26
CA TRP A 65 9.71 -1.25 2.70
C TRP A 65 8.33 -0.59 2.65
N HIS A 66 7.31 -1.31 2.19
CA HIS A 66 5.93 -0.82 2.16
C HIS A 66 5.45 -0.44 3.56
N ALA A 67 5.64 -1.31 4.56
CA ALA A 67 5.28 -1.02 5.95
C ALA A 67 6.02 0.20 6.51
N LEU A 68 7.31 0.34 6.20
CA LEU A 68 8.12 1.48 6.62
C LEU A 68 7.61 2.79 6.04
N VAL A 69 7.31 2.84 4.74
CA VAL A 69 6.79 4.05 4.10
C VAL A 69 5.37 4.36 4.60
N GLN A 70 4.51 3.33 4.68
CA GLN A 70 3.11 3.44 5.08
C GLN A 70 2.94 3.99 6.50
N GLY A 71 3.72 3.49 7.46
CA GLY A 71 3.65 3.92 8.85
C GLY A 71 4.63 5.04 9.19
N GLY A 72 5.85 4.96 8.65
CA GLY A 72 6.94 5.86 9.00
C GLY A 72 6.72 7.28 8.52
N VAL A 73 6.23 7.49 7.29
CA VAL A 73 6.02 8.84 6.76
C VAL A 73 4.96 9.63 7.55
N PRO A 74 3.71 9.15 7.74
CA PRO A 74 2.73 9.89 8.52
C PRO A 74 3.16 10.08 9.98
N PHE A 75 3.84 9.10 10.58
CA PHE A 75 4.41 9.22 11.91
C PHE A 75 5.45 10.36 12.00
N LEU A 76 6.39 10.43 11.06
CA LEU A 76 7.42 11.47 11.04
C LEU A 76 6.82 12.85 10.75
N LEU A 77 5.86 12.95 9.83
CA LEU A 77 5.15 14.20 9.53
C LEU A 77 4.34 14.70 10.73
N ALA A 78 3.70 13.82 11.50
CA ALA A 78 2.96 14.20 12.71
C ALA A 78 3.89 14.62 13.85
N ARG A 79 4.99 13.87 14.06
CA ARG A 79 5.87 14.06 15.21
C ARG A 79 6.85 15.22 15.03
N ARG A 80 7.35 15.39 13.82
CA ARG A 80 8.45 16.31 13.48
C ARG A 80 8.07 17.33 12.42
N GLY A 81 7.17 16.98 11.51
CA GLY A 81 6.78 17.86 10.41
C GLY A 81 6.12 19.16 10.89
N ASP A 82 6.43 20.22 10.16
CA ASP A 82 5.72 21.49 10.18
C ASP A 82 4.85 21.62 8.91
N TRP A 83 4.15 22.76 8.77
CA TRP A 83 3.31 22.99 7.61
C TRP A 83 4.07 22.90 6.27
N ARG A 84 5.35 23.28 6.25
CA ARG A 84 6.21 23.19 5.05
C ARG A 84 6.45 21.75 4.66
N SER A 85 6.78 20.91 5.65
CA SER A 85 6.94 19.47 5.47
C SER A 85 5.65 18.81 4.99
N TRP A 86 4.49 19.23 5.50
CA TRP A 86 3.19 18.70 5.07
C TRP A 86 2.87 19.08 3.63
N VAL A 87 3.08 20.35 3.26
CA VAL A 87 2.89 20.83 1.89
C VAL A 87 3.86 20.13 0.93
N ALA A 88 5.12 19.97 1.31
CA ALA A 88 6.11 19.26 0.50
C ALA A 88 5.76 17.78 0.32
N ALA A 89 5.32 17.09 1.39
CA ALA A 89 4.87 15.71 1.30
C ALA A 89 3.63 15.59 0.40
N LEU A 90 2.65 16.48 0.55
CA LEU A 90 1.47 16.51 -0.30
C LEU A 90 1.85 16.72 -1.78
N ALA A 91 2.72 17.69 -2.07
CA ALA A 91 3.18 17.97 -3.42
C ALA A 91 3.90 16.75 -4.02
N ALA A 92 4.80 16.12 -3.26
CA ALA A 92 5.50 14.91 -3.68
C ALA A 92 4.50 13.78 -4.00
N VAL A 93 3.49 13.58 -3.17
CA VAL A 93 2.45 12.56 -3.35
C VAL A 93 1.61 12.83 -4.59
N LEU A 94 1.20 14.08 -4.82
CA LEU A 94 0.42 14.45 -6.01
C LEU A 94 1.23 14.30 -7.30
N VAL A 95 2.50 14.71 -7.29
CA VAL A 95 3.41 14.50 -8.42
C VAL A 95 3.55 13.01 -8.70
N PHE A 96 3.76 12.20 -7.67
CA PHE A 96 3.97 10.76 -7.84
C PHE A 96 2.69 9.99 -8.20
N TRP A 97 1.52 10.48 -7.76
CA TRP A 97 0.22 9.99 -8.19
C TRP A 97 -0.02 10.27 -9.67
N PHE A 98 0.22 11.50 -10.13
CA PHE A 98 0.02 11.89 -11.53
C PHE A 98 1.06 11.25 -12.46
N ALA A 99 2.34 11.33 -12.09
CA ALA A 99 3.43 10.76 -12.85
C ALA A 99 3.42 9.23 -12.83
N GLY A 100 2.85 8.59 -11.79
CA GLY A 100 2.89 7.14 -11.64
C GLY A 100 2.19 6.39 -12.75
N ASN A 101 1.04 6.87 -13.22
CA ASN A 101 0.35 6.27 -14.37
C ASN A 101 1.20 6.34 -15.63
N TRP A 102 1.86 7.47 -15.86
CA TRP A 102 2.76 7.65 -17.00
C TRP A 102 4.03 6.79 -16.86
N LEU A 103 4.62 6.73 -15.67
CA LEU A 103 5.81 5.94 -15.37
C LEU A 103 5.54 4.45 -15.53
N VAL A 104 4.42 3.94 -15.03
CA VAL A 104 4.02 2.54 -15.22
C VAL A 104 3.82 2.22 -16.71
N ALA A 105 3.23 3.13 -17.48
CA ALA A 105 3.07 2.96 -18.92
C ALA A 105 4.39 2.99 -19.72
N LYS A 106 5.39 3.74 -19.24
CA LYS A 106 6.67 3.95 -19.95
C LYS A 106 7.79 3.03 -19.48
N LEU A 107 7.88 2.74 -18.18
CA LEU A 107 8.92 1.92 -17.59
C LEU A 107 8.58 0.44 -17.80
N LYS A 108 9.02 -0.09 -18.94
CA LYS A 108 8.83 -1.50 -19.31
C LYS A 108 9.62 -2.48 -18.44
N PHE A 109 10.60 -2.00 -17.67
CA PHE A 109 11.46 -2.83 -16.83
C PHE A 109 11.01 -2.79 -15.37
N ARG A 110 10.66 -3.97 -14.83
CA ARG A 110 10.24 -4.19 -13.44
C ARG A 110 11.19 -3.58 -12.38
N ALA A 111 12.50 -3.64 -12.62
CA ALA A 111 13.49 -3.08 -11.71
C ALA A 111 13.40 -1.55 -11.61
N ASN A 112 13.10 -0.86 -12.71
CA ASN A 112 13.02 0.60 -12.72
C ASN A 112 11.83 1.08 -11.88
N LEU A 113 10.68 0.39 -11.95
CA LEU A 113 9.53 0.69 -11.11
C LEU A 113 9.86 0.55 -9.63
N ALA A 114 10.55 -0.53 -9.24
CA ALA A 114 11.01 -0.72 -7.87
C ALA A 114 11.97 0.38 -7.43
N VAL A 115 12.99 0.72 -8.24
CA VAL A 115 13.97 1.77 -7.91
C VAL A 115 13.29 3.12 -7.73
N VAL A 116 12.39 3.49 -8.64
CA VAL A 116 11.65 4.76 -8.55
C VAL A 116 10.78 4.81 -7.29
N TRP A 117 10.10 3.70 -6.96
CA TRP A 117 9.30 3.61 -5.73
C TRP A 117 10.15 3.66 -4.45
N LEU A 118 11.31 3.00 -4.44
CA LEU A 118 12.28 3.07 -3.34
C LEU A 118 12.80 4.51 -3.15
N ALA A 119 13.23 5.16 -4.25
CA ALA A 119 13.73 6.53 -4.21
C ALA A 119 12.64 7.52 -3.73
N TYR A 120 11.41 7.35 -4.19
CA TYR A 120 10.27 8.15 -3.75
C TYR A 120 9.98 7.97 -2.25
N GLY A 121 9.93 6.72 -1.76
CA GLY A 121 9.71 6.48 -0.33
C GLY A 121 10.85 7.02 0.54
N LEU A 122 12.11 6.94 0.09
CA LEU A 122 13.25 7.58 0.75
C LEU A 122 13.10 9.10 0.80
N ALA A 123 12.70 9.73 -0.31
CA ALA A 123 12.47 11.17 -0.35
C ALA A 123 11.38 11.57 0.65
N LEU A 124 10.24 10.85 0.68
CA LEU A 124 9.17 11.11 1.64
C LEU A 124 9.60 10.95 3.10
N LEU A 125 10.36 9.90 3.42
CA LEU A 125 10.91 9.69 4.76
C LEU A 125 11.91 10.79 5.13
N GLY A 126 12.63 11.35 4.14
CA GLY A 126 13.63 12.41 4.31
C GLY A 126 13.04 13.81 4.47
N ILE A 127 11.85 14.09 3.94
CA ILE A 127 11.22 15.44 3.95
C ILE A 127 11.25 16.09 5.35
N PRO A 128 10.80 15.43 6.43
CA PRO A 128 10.78 16.04 7.77
C PRO A 128 12.17 16.33 8.36
N PHE A 129 13.24 15.80 7.77
CA PHE A 129 14.62 16.02 8.20
C PHE A 129 15.30 17.13 7.40
N VAL A 130 14.99 17.24 6.11
CA VAL A 130 15.59 18.22 5.20
C VAL A 130 14.87 19.56 5.27
N ILE A 131 13.54 19.53 5.32
CA ILE A 131 12.69 20.72 5.42
C ILE A 131 12.46 20.98 6.91
N TRP A 132 13.54 21.26 7.64
CA TRP A 132 13.45 21.70 9.03
C TRP A 132 13.18 23.21 9.05
N GLY A 133 12.02 23.61 9.59
CA GLY A 133 11.76 24.98 10.05
C GLY A 133 11.87 25.08 11.57
N GLU A 134 12.30 26.24 12.09
CA GLU A 134 12.16 26.58 13.52
C GLU A 134 10.79 26.08 14.05
N PRO A 135 10.72 25.40 15.21
CA PRO A 135 9.45 24.94 15.75
C PRO A 135 8.49 26.12 15.77
N SER A 136 7.39 26.03 15.01
CA SER A 136 6.47 27.15 14.87
C SER A 136 5.93 27.49 16.26
N ARG A 137 6.41 28.60 16.84
CA ARG A 137 5.94 29.13 18.15
C ARG A 137 4.46 29.49 18.12
N TYR A 138 3.89 29.62 16.92
CA TYR A 138 2.49 29.88 16.71
C TYR A 138 1.76 28.57 16.49
N LEU A 139 0.81 28.32 17.40
CA LEU A 139 -0.10 27.20 17.53
C LEU A 139 0.47 26.01 18.31
N ASP A 140 -0.12 25.79 19.48
CA ASP A 140 -0.29 24.45 20.06
C ASP A 140 -1.18 23.63 19.09
N MET A 141 -0.55 23.18 18.01
CA MET A 141 -1.20 22.79 16.76
C MET A 141 -1.61 21.33 16.75
N TRP A 142 -1.75 20.69 17.92
CA TRP A 142 -1.95 19.25 18.04
C TRP A 142 -3.16 18.78 17.23
N THR A 143 -4.24 19.55 17.21
CA THR A 143 -5.45 19.24 16.43
C THR A 143 -5.16 19.29 14.93
N ALA A 144 -4.43 20.30 14.44
CA ALA A 144 -4.07 20.37 13.03
C ALA A 144 -3.09 19.25 12.64
N ARG A 145 -2.12 18.93 13.50
CA ARG A 145 -1.21 17.80 13.32
C ARG A 145 -1.98 16.49 13.19
N PHE A 146 -3.00 16.30 14.03
CA PHE A 146 -3.85 15.12 14.00
C PHE A 146 -4.69 15.05 12.71
N ILE A 147 -5.36 16.14 12.34
CA ILE A 147 -6.15 16.22 11.09
C ILE A 147 -5.25 15.97 9.88
N VAL A 148 -4.10 16.63 9.81
CA VAL A 148 -3.14 16.46 8.72
C VAL A 148 -2.59 15.04 8.68
N ALA A 149 -2.27 14.44 9.83
CA ALA A 149 -1.83 13.05 9.90
C ALA A 149 -2.90 12.08 9.37
N ILE A 150 -4.18 12.30 9.66
CA ILE A 150 -5.28 11.50 9.12
C ILE A 150 -5.41 11.69 7.61
N LEU A 151 -5.50 12.95 7.14
CA LEU A 151 -5.75 13.25 5.73
C LEU A 151 -4.59 12.86 4.84
N LEU A 152 -3.37 13.28 5.19
CA LEU A 152 -2.16 12.86 4.47
C LEU A 152 -1.93 11.37 4.65
N GLY A 153 -2.10 10.81 5.85
CA GLY A 153 -1.98 9.38 6.08
C GLY A 153 -2.89 8.58 5.17
N GLY A 154 -4.16 8.94 5.05
CA GLY A 154 -5.12 8.31 4.15
C GLY A 154 -4.73 8.41 2.68
N LEU A 155 -4.45 9.64 2.19
CA LEU A 155 -4.04 9.87 0.80
C LEU A 155 -2.74 9.11 0.45
N MET A 156 -1.73 9.24 1.30
CA MET A 156 -0.43 8.61 1.12
C MET A 156 -0.54 7.08 1.18
N SER A 157 -1.42 6.57 2.04
CA SER A 157 -1.70 5.14 2.14
C SER A 157 -2.26 4.60 0.83
N SER A 158 -3.23 5.29 0.22
CA SER A 158 -3.81 4.89 -1.06
C SER A 158 -2.78 4.92 -2.19
N VAL A 159 -1.99 5.99 -2.30
CA VAL A 159 -0.96 6.12 -3.35
C VAL A 159 0.16 5.09 -3.16
N SER A 160 0.64 4.92 -1.93
CA SER A 160 1.71 3.96 -1.62
C SER A 160 1.27 2.52 -1.83
N LEU A 161 0.03 2.18 -1.48
CA LEU A 161 -0.54 0.86 -1.72
C LEU A 161 -0.70 0.58 -3.23
N GLY A 162 -1.17 1.56 -4.00
CA GLY A 162 -1.27 1.43 -5.46
C GLY A 162 0.08 1.15 -6.11
N TRP A 163 1.13 1.87 -5.68
CA TRP A 163 2.50 1.63 -6.15
C TRP A 163 3.07 0.30 -5.69
N TYR A 164 2.80 -0.11 -4.45
CA TYR A 164 3.16 -1.45 -3.98
C TYR A 164 2.57 -2.54 -4.86
N PHE A 165 1.30 -2.43 -5.25
CA PHE A 165 0.67 -3.39 -6.18
C PHE A 165 1.26 -3.31 -7.57
N ALA A 166 1.55 -2.11 -8.10
CA ALA A 166 2.20 -1.97 -9.41
C ALA A 166 3.58 -2.65 -9.45
N VAL A 167 4.41 -2.44 -8.42
CA VAL A 167 5.71 -3.09 -8.29
C VAL A 167 5.53 -4.60 -8.10
N SER A 168 4.66 -5.03 -7.19
CA SER A 168 4.40 -6.46 -6.93
C SER A 168 3.96 -7.20 -8.19
N LEU A 169 3.06 -6.60 -8.96
CA LEU A 169 2.58 -7.14 -10.23
C LEU A 169 3.70 -7.25 -11.26
N ALA A 170 4.60 -6.26 -11.34
CA ALA A 170 5.78 -6.32 -12.21
C ALA A 170 6.75 -7.47 -11.84
N PHE A 171 6.67 -7.96 -10.59
CA PHE A 171 7.36 -9.16 -10.11
C PHE A 171 6.46 -10.39 -9.99
N ASN A 172 5.30 -10.40 -10.66
CA ASN A 172 4.35 -11.52 -10.69
C ASN A 172 3.89 -11.95 -9.29
N GLY A 173 3.52 -10.98 -8.45
CA GLY A 173 2.88 -11.21 -7.16
C GLY A 173 1.70 -10.27 -6.96
N HIS A 174 0.78 -10.66 -6.09
CA HIS A 174 -0.49 -9.95 -5.88
C HIS A 174 -1.34 -9.79 -7.15
N ASN A 175 -1.27 -10.74 -8.08
CA ASN A 175 -1.93 -10.63 -9.38
C ASN A 175 -3.46 -10.42 -9.26
N GLU A 176 -4.11 -11.17 -8.37
CA GLU A 176 -5.55 -11.07 -8.14
C GLU A 176 -5.94 -9.74 -7.48
N GLN A 177 -5.18 -9.30 -6.48
CA GLN A 177 -5.47 -8.06 -5.74
C GLN A 177 -5.16 -6.83 -6.59
N ALA A 178 -4.03 -6.83 -7.31
CA ALA A 178 -3.66 -5.77 -8.23
C ALA A 178 -4.64 -5.67 -9.40
N GLY A 179 -5.06 -6.81 -9.97
CA GLY A 179 -6.08 -6.86 -11.02
C GLY A 179 -7.46 -6.39 -10.53
N GLY A 180 -7.84 -6.74 -9.30
CA GLY A 180 -9.07 -6.24 -8.67
C GLY A 180 -9.03 -4.75 -8.35
N ALA A 181 -7.87 -4.22 -7.97
CA ALA A 181 -7.66 -2.80 -7.71
C ALA A 181 -7.51 -1.96 -8.99
N ALA A 182 -7.06 -2.57 -10.10
CA ALA A 182 -7.00 -1.92 -11.39
C ALA A 182 -8.42 -1.60 -11.88
N ARG A 183 -8.71 -0.30 -12.01
CA ARG A 183 -10.02 0.21 -12.42
C ARG A 183 -10.23 -0.08 -13.92
N ILE A 184 -10.65 -1.30 -14.26
CA ILE A 184 -11.12 -1.62 -15.61
C ILE A 184 -12.62 -1.33 -15.64
N GLU A 185 -12.96 -0.10 -16.04
CA GLU A 185 -14.33 0.46 -15.93
C GLU A 185 -15.18 0.25 -17.17
N ARG A 186 -14.57 -0.14 -18.29
CA ARG A 186 -15.28 -0.16 -19.57
C ARG A 186 -15.63 -1.56 -20.02
N PHE A 187 -14.73 -2.51 -19.80
CA PHE A 187 -14.86 -3.88 -20.28
C PHE A 187 -14.27 -4.83 -19.24
N LYS A 188 -14.96 -5.91 -18.92
CA LYS A 188 -14.39 -6.99 -18.12
C LYS A 188 -14.71 -8.31 -18.76
N GLU A 189 -13.78 -9.24 -18.64
CA GLU A 189 -13.88 -10.60 -19.14
C GLU A 189 -13.54 -11.56 -18.01
N PHE A 190 -14.21 -12.70 -18.01
CA PHE A 190 -13.84 -13.84 -17.20
C PHE A 190 -13.99 -15.10 -18.05
N MET A 191 -13.12 -16.07 -17.77
CA MET A 191 -13.11 -17.33 -18.48
C MET A 191 -13.78 -18.40 -17.63
N ARG A 192 -14.76 -19.10 -18.20
CA ARG A 192 -15.35 -20.30 -17.60
C ARG A 192 -14.86 -21.52 -18.36
N VAL A 193 -14.15 -22.40 -17.67
CA VAL A 193 -13.57 -23.60 -18.27
C VAL A 193 -14.45 -24.80 -17.96
N ARG A 194 -14.90 -25.52 -19.00
CA ARG A 194 -15.52 -26.84 -18.92
C ARG A 194 -14.48 -27.88 -19.29
N LEU A 195 -14.20 -28.78 -18.36
CA LEU A 195 -13.32 -29.92 -18.57
C LEU A 195 -14.15 -31.19 -18.78
N THR A 196 -13.77 -31.99 -19.77
CA THR A 196 -14.27 -33.37 -19.97
C THR A 196 -13.09 -34.33 -20.06
N ALA A 197 -13.37 -35.63 -20.18
CA ALA A 197 -12.32 -36.63 -20.28
C ALA A 197 -11.35 -36.39 -21.46
N ASN A 198 -11.85 -35.86 -22.58
CA ASN A 198 -11.09 -35.76 -23.83
C ASN A 198 -10.98 -34.32 -24.36
N SER A 199 -11.54 -33.33 -23.67
CA SER A 199 -11.50 -31.95 -24.12
C SER A 199 -11.58 -30.93 -23.00
N LEU A 200 -11.00 -29.77 -23.27
CA LEU A 200 -11.15 -28.55 -22.49
C LEU A 200 -11.84 -27.51 -23.38
N THR A 201 -12.96 -26.97 -22.91
CA THR A 201 -13.63 -25.84 -23.57
C THR A 201 -13.62 -24.63 -22.64
N ALA A 202 -12.95 -23.56 -23.06
CA ALA A 202 -12.91 -22.29 -22.35
C ALA A 202 -13.85 -21.28 -23.01
N TYR A 203 -14.88 -20.86 -22.28
CA TYR A 203 -15.80 -19.80 -22.70
C TYR A 203 -15.30 -18.47 -22.15
N VAL A 204 -14.96 -17.52 -23.02
CA VAL A 204 -14.67 -16.14 -22.63
C VAL A 204 -15.98 -15.39 -22.58
N ILE A 205 -16.37 -14.98 -21.38
CA ILE A 205 -17.60 -14.23 -21.13
C ILE A 205 -17.19 -12.82 -20.75
N GLY A 206 -17.66 -11.84 -21.51
CA GLY A 206 -17.41 -10.44 -21.20
C GLY A 206 -18.68 -9.63 -21.08
N PHE A 207 -18.51 -8.45 -20.50
CA PHE A 207 -19.55 -7.46 -20.33
C PHE A 207 -18.95 -6.06 -20.39
N ASP A 208 -19.74 -5.14 -20.97
CA ASP A 208 -19.43 -3.72 -21.01
C ASP A 208 -19.98 -3.05 -19.75
N GLU A 209 -19.36 -1.96 -19.32
CA GLU A 209 -19.78 -1.15 -18.16
C GLU A 209 -20.04 -1.99 -16.89
N PRO A 210 -18.99 -2.54 -16.26
CA PRO A 210 -19.10 -3.32 -15.02
C PRO A 210 -19.94 -2.60 -13.97
N ARG A 211 -21.02 -3.25 -13.51
CA ARG A 211 -21.90 -2.78 -12.44
C ARG A 211 -21.60 -3.50 -11.13
N MET A 212 -21.94 -2.88 -10.00
CA MET A 212 -21.73 -3.45 -8.66
C MET A 212 -22.63 -4.66 -8.41
N HIS A 213 -23.82 -4.67 -9.01
CA HIS A 213 -24.80 -5.72 -8.82
C HIS A 213 -24.83 -6.68 -10.02
N GLY A 214 -24.66 -7.97 -9.75
CA GLY A 214 -24.54 -8.99 -10.80
C GLY A 214 -25.76 -9.10 -11.73
N TYR A 215 -26.96 -8.75 -11.25
CA TYR A 215 -28.19 -8.76 -12.05
C TYR A 215 -28.26 -7.61 -13.07
N GLU A 216 -27.44 -6.57 -12.92
CA GLU A 216 -27.34 -5.46 -13.87
C GLU A 216 -26.35 -5.75 -15.00
N LEU A 217 -25.53 -6.78 -14.84
CA LEU A 217 -24.55 -7.18 -15.85
C LEU A 217 -25.28 -7.79 -17.05
N ARG A 218 -24.77 -7.49 -18.25
CA ARG A 218 -25.23 -8.09 -19.51
C ARG A 218 -24.11 -8.98 -20.08
N PRO A 219 -23.83 -10.14 -19.46
CA PRO A 219 -22.76 -11.02 -19.91
C PRO A 219 -23.09 -11.63 -21.27
N ARG A 220 -22.10 -11.69 -22.15
CA ARG A 220 -22.16 -12.36 -23.44
C ARG A 220 -20.91 -13.20 -23.65
N VAL A 221 -21.06 -14.33 -24.33
CA VAL A 221 -19.90 -15.10 -24.78
C VAL A 221 -19.24 -14.31 -25.91
N ILE A 222 -17.98 -13.93 -25.71
CA ILE A 222 -17.18 -13.19 -26.67
C ILE A 222 -16.35 -14.15 -27.51
N ASP A 223 -15.85 -15.21 -26.89
CA ASP A 223 -15.00 -16.20 -27.56
C ASP A 223 -15.14 -17.60 -26.93
N VAL A 224 -14.76 -18.63 -27.68
CA VAL A 224 -14.74 -20.03 -27.24
C VAL A 224 -13.49 -20.71 -27.76
N PHE A 225 -12.63 -21.16 -26.85
CA PHE A 225 -11.48 -21.98 -27.17
C PHE A 225 -11.77 -23.45 -26.87
N GLU A 226 -11.46 -24.34 -27.80
CA GLU A 226 -11.53 -25.78 -27.58
C GLU A 226 -10.14 -26.40 -27.77
N LEU A 227 -9.71 -27.15 -26.78
CA LEU A 227 -8.49 -27.96 -26.85
C LEU A 227 -8.90 -29.43 -26.73
N LYS A 228 -8.51 -30.23 -27.71
CA LYS A 228 -8.71 -31.68 -27.71
C LYS A 228 -7.41 -32.34 -27.25
N VAL A 229 -7.52 -33.30 -26.33
CA VAL A 229 -6.40 -34.07 -25.78
C VAL A 229 -6.32 -35.42 -26.46
#